data_AF-A0A9D1YUA7-F1
#
_entry.id   AF-A0A9D1YUA7-F1
#
_cell.length_a   1.000
_cell.length_b   1.000
_cell.length_c   1.000
_cell.angle_alpha   90.00
_cell.angle_beta   90.00
_cell.angle_gamma   90.00
#
_symmetry.space_group_name_H-M   'P 1'
#
loop_
_entity.id
_entity.type
_entity.pdbx_description
1 polymer ?
#
loop_
_entity_poly.entity_id
_entity_poly.type
_entity_poly.pdbx_seq_one_letter_code
_entity_poly.pdbx_strand_id
1 'polypeptide(L)'
;MRTVFPTKELRDEAVEKYHATEGGKQTFGNLATYVADLAEETSDTPSPDRAARVRVHSFSVSIDGFGVGEGQRLETPFGHAGTRLLEWALPTRTFQEMGFHDEQEASNGVDEAFASRWNTGIGAEIMGRNKFAPKLGPWPNEEWRGWWGDNPPFHTPVIVLTHHPRPPLEMEGGTSFHFLDAGPAEALEKARELAKGRDIRIGGGASTIRQFLQADLIDEMHIVVVPIVLGRGERLWDGLEELEQRFRIESVTSPSGVIHMTFWRRG
;
A
#
# COMPACT_ATOMS: atom_id res chain seq x y z
N MET A 1 8.82 1.93 -33.18
CA MET A 1 9.25 1.94 -31.77
C MET A 1 9.26 3.37 -31.30
N ARG A 2 8.30 3.78 -30.45
CA ARG A 2 8.33 5.09 -29.80
C ARG A 2 9.54 5.09 -28.86
N THR A 3 10.44 6.04 -29.04
CA THR A 3 11.60 6.23 -28.16
C THR A 3 11.11 6.48 -26.73
N VAL A 4 11.61 5.67 -25.80
CA VAL A 4 11.24 5.68 -24.37
C VAL A 4 11.67 6.98 -23.68
N PHE A 5 12.60 7.72 -24.29
CA PHE A 5 13.16 8.95 -23.74
C PHE A 5 12.70 10.18 -24.54
N PRO A 6 12.24 11.25 -23.85
CA PRO A 6 11.80 12.50 -24.49
C PRO A 6 12.94 13.24 -25.21
N THR A 7 14.18 13.11 -24.72
CA THR A 7 15.37 13.74 -25.28
C THR A 7 16.55 12.78 -25.30
N LYS A 8 17.56 13.11 -26.10
CA LYS A 8 18.78 12.31 -26.24
C LYS A 8 19.64 12.36 -24.97
N GLU A 9 19.64 13.51 -24.30
CA GLU A 9 20.38 13.77 -23.08
C GLU A 9 19.88 12.88 -21.93
N LEU A 10 18.55 12.76 -21.76
CA LEU A 10 17.94 11.90 -20.74
C LEU A 10 18.19 10.40 -21.01
N ARG A 11 18.25 10.00 -22.28
CA ARG A 11 18.64 8.64 -22.66
C ARG A 11 20.10 8.38 -22.30
N ASP A 12 20.99 9.30 -22.63
CA ASP A 12 22.42 9.13 -22.45
C ASP A 12 22.77 9.13 -20.93
N GLU A 13 22.09 9.93 -20.11
CA GLU A 13 22.19 9.88 -18.64
C GLU A 13 21.72 8.54 -18.05
N ALA A 14 20.56 8.03 -18.49
CA ALA A 14 20.04 6.74 -18.05
C ALA A 14 20.97 5.56 -18.42
N VAL A 15 21.64 5.65 -19.58
CA VAL A 15 22.64 4.67 -20.01
C VAL A 15 23.91 4.77 -19.15
N GLU A 16 24.39 5.98 -18.88
CA GLU A 16 25.67 6.22 -18.19
C GLU A 16 25.58 5.92 -16.68
N LYS A 17 24.54 6.41 -16.01
CA LYS A 17 24.38 6.28 -14.55
C LYS A 17 23.73 4.97 -14.12
N TYR A 18 22.86 4.41 -14.97
CA TYR A 18 22.04 3.24 -14.61
C TYR A 18 22.23 2.06 -15.56
N HIS A 19 23.20 2.12 -16.48
CA HIS A 19 23.50 1.02 -17.42
C HIS A 19 22.28 0.49 -18.21
N ALA A 20 21.28 1.33 -18.44
CA ALA A 20 20.06 0.95 -19.14
C ALA A 20 20.31 0.87 -20.66
N THR A 21 20.66 -0.32 -21.18
CA THR A 21 20.86 -0.54 -22.63
C THR A 21 19.58 -0.98 -23.33
N GLU A 22 19.25 -0.45 -24.51
CA GLU A 22 18.00 -0.80 -25.22
C GLU A 22 17.83 -2.32 -25.42
N GLY A 23 16.77 -2.92 -24.84
CA GLY A 23 16.26 -4.24 -25.25
C GLY A 23 16.38 -5.44 -24.29
N GLY A 24 16.81 -5.27 -23.04
CA GLY A 24 16.91 -6.37 -22.06
C GLY A 24 15.99 -6.22 -20.83
N LYS A 25 15.64 -7.34 -20.16
CA LYS A 25 14.92 -7.32 -18.86
C LYS A 25 15.64 -6.45 -17.80
N GLN A 26 16.97 -6.36 -17.89
CA GLN A 26 17.82 -5.53 -17.04
C GLN A 26 17.58 -4.02 -17.23
N THR A 27 17.29 -3.61 -18.46
CA THR A 27 16.96 -2.23 -18.85
C THR A 27 15.67 -1.76 -18.21
N PHE A 28 14.64 -2.61 -18.16
CA PHE A 28 13.35 -2.27 -17.56
C PHE A 28 13.45 -2.14 -16.03
N GLY A 29 14.27 -2.96 -15.37
CA GLY A 29 14.57 -2.83 -13.94
C GLY A 29 15.24 -1.49 -13.63
N ASN A 30 16.32 -1.18 -14.35
CA ASN A 30 17.08 0.05 -14.14
C ASN A 30 16.29 1.32 -14.52
N LEU A 31 15.38 1.22 -15.50
CA LEU A 31 14.45 2.31 -15.83
C LEU A 31 13.43 2.56 -14.73
N ALA A 32 12.94 1.49 -14.09
CA ALA A 32 12.02 1.60 -12.97
C ALA A 32 12.70 2.26 -11.77
N THR A 33 13.97 1.91 -11.51
CA THR A 33 14.82 2.61 -10.52
C THR A 33 14.98 4.10 -10.86
N TYR A 34 15.30 4.44 -12.11
CA TYR A 34 15.46 5.85 -12.52
C TYR A 34 14.16 6.66 -12.37
N VAL A 35 13.01 6.08 -12.71
CA VAL A 35 11.71 6.74 -12.54
C VAL A 35 11.32 6.86 -11.07
N ALA A 36 11.68 5.87 -10.23
CA ALA A 36 11.49 5.93 -8.79
C ALA A 36 12.35 7.02 -8.14
N ASP A 37 13.64 7.08 -8.49
CA ASP A 37 14.58 8.11 -8.01
C ASP A 37 14.11 9.53 -8.40
N LEU A 38 13.67 9.72 -9.66
CA LEU A 38 13.09 10.99 -10.12
C LEU A 38 11.81 11.37 -9.36
N ALA A 39 11.00 10.38 -8.97
CA ALA A 39 9.80 10.61 -8.18
C ALA A 39 10.14 10.96 -6.72
N GLU A 40 11.23 10.44 -6.17
CA GLU A 40 11.73 10.78 -4.83
C GLU A 40 12.32 12.21 -4.80
N GLU A 41 13.16 12.58 -5.78
CA GLU A 41 13.76 13.93 -5.88
C GLU A 41 12.71 15.05 -6.04
N THR A 42 11.53 14.73 -6.61
CA THR A 42 10.42 15.68 -6.77
C THR A 42 9.43 15.68 -5.59
N SER A 43 9.62 14.81 -4.60
CA SER A 43 8.64 14.59 -3.50
C SER A 43 8.89 15.42 -2.24
N ASP A 44 10.08 16.02 -2.09
CA ASP A 44 10.48 16.65 -0.83
C ASP A 44 9.90 18.07 -0.62
N THR A 45 9.12 18.56 -1.58
CA THR A 45 8.28 19.76 -1.38
C THR A 45 6.94 19.57 -2.08
N PRO A 46 5.84 19.35 -1.32
CA PRO A 46 4.51 19.34 -1.91
C PRO A 46 4.27 20.65 -2.66
N SER A 47 3.84 20.58 -3.92
CA SER A 47 3.31 21.77 -4.59
C SER A 47 2.17 22.31 -3.72
N PRO A 48 2.22 23.59 -3.29
CA PRO A 48 1.24 24.15 -2.35
C PRO A 48 -0.20 24.13 -2.88
N ASP A 49 -0.38 23.96 -4.20
CA ASP A 49 -1.69 23.94 -4.87
C ASP A 49 -2.25 22.53 -5.12
N ARG A 50 -1.52 21.45 -4.82
CA ARG A 50 -2.04 20.09 -4.99
C ARG A 50 -2.76 19.63 -3.72
N ALA A 51 -4.07 19.40 -3.83
CA ALA A 51 -4.84 18.74 -2.78
C ALA A 51 -4.26 17.35 -2.44
N ALA A 52 -4.20 17.04 -1.14
CA ALA A 52 -3.78 15.73 -0.63
C ALA A 52 -4.65 14.61 -1.20
N ARG A 53 -4.02 13.62 -1.83
CA ARG A 53 -4.69 12.47 -2.44
C ARG A 53 -4.98 11.38 -1.41
N VAL A 54 -6.05 10.63 -1.66
CA VAL A 54 -6.41 9.42 -0.92
C VAL A 54 -5.97 8.20 -1.73
N ARG A 55 -5.06 7.40 -1.18
CA ARG A 55 -4.37 6.35 -1.92
C ARG A 55 -4.46 4.98 -1.24
N VAL A 56 -4.55 3.91 -2.02
CA VAL A 56 -4.25 2.53 -1.59
C VAL A 56 -2.91 2.14 -2.20
N HIS A 57 -2.00 1.55 -1.42
CA HIS A 57 -0.69 1.09 -1.90
C HIS A 57 -0.39 -0.32 -1.43
N SER A 58 0.22 -1.11 -2.30
CA SER A 58 0.71 -2.47 -2.01
C SER A 58 -0.34 -3.39 -1.38
N PHE A 59 -1.61 -3.26 -1.76
CA PHE A 59 -2.67 -4.11 -1.23
C PHE A 59 -2.79 -5.40 -2.05
N SER A 60 -2.37 -6.52 -1.47
CA SER A 60 -2.43 -7.82 -2.14
C SER A 60 -3.81 -8.46 -2.10
N VAL A 61 -4.20 -9.09 -3.20
CA VAL A 61 -5.35 -9.99 -3.28
C VAL A 61 -4.96 -11.26 -4.03
N SER A 62 -5.61 -12.38 -3.71
CA SER A 62 -5.54 -13.60 -4.53
C SER A 62 -6.20 -13.40 -5.90
N ILE A 63 -6.02 -14.34 -6.85
CA ILE A 63 -6.68 -14.29 -8.18
C ILE A 63 -8.20 -14.19 -8.04
N ASP A 64 -8.77 -14.87 -7.04
CA ASP A 64 -10.19 -14.85 -6.71
C ASP A 64 -10.60 -13.69 -5.78
N GLY A 65 -9.72 -12.71 -5.56
CA GLY A 65 -10.04 -11.40 -5.00
C GLY A 65 -10.01 -11.30 -3.47
N PHE A 66 -9.44 -12.27 -2.75
CA PHE A 66 -9.38 -12.25 -1.29
C PHE A 66 -8.11 -11.55 -0.79
N GLY A 67 -8.28 -10.53 0.06
CA GLY A 67 -7.17 -9.80 0.70
C GLY A 67 -6.73 -10.40 2.05
N VAL A 68 -7.52 -11.32 2.59
CA VAL A 68 -7.19 -12.12 3.76
C VAL A 68 -7.96 -13.45 3.70
N GLY A 69 -7.35 -14.53 4.17
CA GLY A 69 -8.00 -15.83 4.25
C GLY A 69 -8.95 -15.93 5.45
N GLU A 70 -9.92 -16.84 5.37
CA GLU A 70 -10.75 -17.23 6.52
C GLU A 70 -9.90 -17.70 7.70
N GLY A 71 -10.39 -17.44 8.92
CA GLY A 71 -9.78 -17.91 10.17
C GLY A 71 -8.70 -16.98 10.71
N GLN A 72 -8.80 -15.67 10.46
CA GLN A 72 -7.92 -14.69 11.08
C GLN A 72 -8.02 -14.76 12.62
N ARG A 73 -6.85 -14.84 13.27
CA ARG A 73 -6.67 -14.86 14.74
C ARG A 73 -5.23 -14.48 15.06
N LEU A 74 -4.87 -14.46 16.35
CA LEU A 74 -3.55 -14.05 16.81
C LEU A 74 -2.41 -14.86 16.17
N GLU A 75 -2.55 -16.17 16.08
CA GLU A 75 -1.51 -17.07 15.55
C GLU A 75 -1.50 -17.11 14.01
N THR A 76 -2.59 -16.68 13.38
CA THR A 76 -2.75 -16.65 11.92
C THR A 76 -3.34 -15.30 11.50
N PRO A 77 -2.53 -14.22 11.49
CA PRO A 77 -3.00 -12.85 11.22
C PRO A 77 -3.57 -12.65 9.82
N PHE A 78 -3.27 -13.55 8.88
CA PHE A 78 -3.85 -13.57 7.53
C PHE A 78 -4.80 -14.77 7.30
N GLY A 79 -5.25 -15.42 8.39
CA GLY A 79 -6.01 -16.66 8.33
C GLY A 79 -5.25 -17.76 7.59
N HIS A 80 -5.97 -18.61 6.86
CA HIS A 80 -5.35 -19.69 6.07
C HIS A 80 -4.59 -19.19 4.82
N ALA A 81 -4.60 -17.89 4.52
CA ALA A 81 -3.72 -17.35 3.48
C ALA A 81 -2.24 -17.47 3.88
N GLY A 82 -1.94 -17.38 5.18
CA GLY A 82 -0.58 -17.32 5.68
C GLY A 82 0.17 -16.12 5.12
N THR A 83 1.46 -16.28 4.83
CA THR A 83 2.30 -15.23 4.24
C THR A 83 2.15 -15.10 2.72
N ARG A 84 1.42 -16.01 2.06
CA ARG A 84 1.39 -16.12 0.59
C ARG A 84 0.98 -14.84 -0.14
N LEU A 85 0.13 -14.01 0.48
CA LEU A 85 -0.27 -12.71 -0.09
C LEU A 85 0.86 -11.67 -0.04
N LEU A 86 1.89 -11.87 0.78
CA LEU A 86 3.01 -10.94 0.99
C LEU A 86 4.34 -11.44 0.39
N GLU A 87 4.41 -12.69 -0.07
CA GLU A 87 5.65 -13.31 -0.57
C GLU A 87 6.32 -12.53 -1.70
N TRP A 88 5.56 -11.79 -2.52
CA TRP A 88 6.12 -10.92 -3.57
C TRP A 88 6.94 -9.76 -3.00
N ALA A 89 6.58 -9.30 -1.81
CA ALA A 89 7.14 -8.10 -1.18
C ALA A 89 8.30 -8.43 -0.23
N LEU A 90 8.31 -9.60 0.42
CA LEU A 90 9.36 -9.97 1.39
C LEU A 90 10.80 -9.83 0.86
N PRO A 91 11.11 -10.19 -0.40
CA PRO A 91 12.45 -10.03 -0.95
C PRO A 91 12.79 -8.59 -1.36
N THR A 92 11.87 -7.63 -1.25
CA THR A 92 12.13 -6.24 -1.66
C THR A 92 12.94 -5.52 -0.59
N ARG A 93 13.88 -4.65 -1.00
CA ARG A 93 14.66 -3.81 -0.06
C ARG A 93 13.73 -3.06 0.89
N THR A 94 12.65 -2.50 0.36
CA THR A 94 11.65 -1.74 1.10
C THR A 94 11.05 -2.54 2.27
N PHE A 95 10.67 -3.80 2.07
CA PHE A 95 10.09 -4.62 3.15
C PHE A 95 11.15 -5.12 4.14
N GLN A 96 12.36 -5.42 3.67
CA GLN A 96 13.46 -5.79 4.55
C GLN A 96 13.83 -4.64 5.50
N GLU A 97 13.87 -3.40 5.01
CA GLU A 97 14.11 -2.19 5.82
C GLU A 97 12.99 -1.92 6.85
N MET A 98 11.76 -2.35 6.57
CA MET A 98 10.64 -2.32 7.53
C MET A 98 10.74 -3.39 8.63
N GLY A 99 11.77 -4.25 8.61
CA GLY A 99 11.94 -5.34 9.56
C GLY A 99 11.24 -6.65 9.17
N PHE A 100 10.70 -6.74 7.95
CA PHE A 100 10.23 -8.01 7.39
C PHE A 100 11.42 -8.73 6.74
N HIS A 101 12.19 -9.44 7.57
CA HIS A 101 13.40 -10.12 7.12
C HIS A 101 13.11 -11.31 6.20
N ASP A 102 13.84 -11.38 5.09
CA ASP A 102 14.01 -12.54 4.23
C ASP A 102 15.50 -12.92 4.26
N GLU A 103 15.85 -14.20 4.14
CA GLU A 103 17.23 -14.66 4.07
C GLU A 103 17.89 -14.32 2.72
N GLN A 104 17.09 -13.91 1.73
CA GLN A 104 17.52 -13.55 0.40
C GLN A 104 18.06 -12.12 0.31
N GLU A 105 19.01 -11.89 -0.61
CA GLU A 105 19.50 -10.56 -0.96
C GLU A 105 18.34 -9.68 -1.46
N ALA A 106 18.30 -8.43 -0.98
CA ALA A 106 17.27 -7.47 -1.34
C ALA A 106 17.18 -7.27 -2.87
N SER A 107 16.01 -7.54 -3.42
CA SER A 107 15.70 -7.34 -4.84
C SER A 107 15.48 -5.86 -5.14
N ASN A 108 15.98 -5.42 -6.31
CA ASN A 108 15.81 -4.06 -6.85
C ASN A 108 14.98 -4.06 -8.15
N GLY A 109 14.09 -5.04 -8.30
CA GLY A 109 13.31 -5.27 -9.51
C GLY A 109 11.98 -4.52 -9.57
N VAL A 110 11.08 -4.98 -10.44
CA VAL A 110 9.72 -4.43 -10.59
C VAL A 110 8.97 -4.40 -9.26
N ASP A 111 9.07 -5.48 -8.47
CA ASP A 111 8.41 -5.58 -7.17
C ASP A 111 8.88 -4.48 -6.20
N GLU A 112 10.19 -4.23 -6.12
CA GLU A 112 10.76 -3.14 -5.31
C GLU A 112 10.31 -1.76 -5.79
N ALA A 113 10.28 -1.52 -7.11
CA ALA A 113 9.83 -0.24 -7.66
C ALA A 113 8.36 0.09 -7.30
N PHE A 114 7.52 -0.93 -7.11
CA PHE A 114 6.18 -0.74 -6.56
C PHE A 114 6.18 -0.66 -5.03
N ALA A 115 6.95 -1.51 -4.35
CA ALA A 115 7.02 -1.54 -2.90
C ALA A 115 7.51 -0.21 -2.32
N SER A 116 8.56 0.41 -2.89
CA SER A 116 9.17 1.65 -2.40
C SER A 116 8.19 2.83 -2.31
N ARG A 117 7.16 2.84 -3.16
CA ARG A 117 6.12 3.88 -3.19
C ARG A 117 5.19 3.88 -1.98
N TRP A 118 5.26 2.86 -1.12
CA TRP A 118 4.31 2.64 -0.04
C TRP A 118 4.19 3.85 0.89
N ASN A 119 5.30 4.51 1.25
CA ASN A 119 5.33 5.61 2.23
C ASN A 119 5.61 7.00 1.62
N THR A 120 6.01 7.08 0.35
CA THR A 120 6.38 8.34 -0.29
C THR A 120 5.22 9.34 -0.25
N GLY A 121 5.44 10.46 0.44
CA GLY A 121 4.47 11.55 0.59
C GLY A 121 3.24 11.24 1.43
N ILE A 122 3.22 10.14 2.20
CA ILE A 122 2.11 9.81 3.11
C ILE A 122 2.24 10.60 4.42
N GLY A 123 1.16 11.25 4.82
CA GLY A 123 1.06 12.00 6.08
C GLY A 123 0.23 11.31 7.16
N ALA A 124 -0.73 10.48 6.77
CA ALA A 124 -1.57 9.71 7.68
C ALA A 124 -2.07 8.43 7.01
N GLU A 125 -2.43 7.44 7.82
CA GLU A 125 -3.07 6.20 7.37
C GLU A 125 -4.44 6.00 8.02
N ILE A 126 -5.35 5.35 7.31
CA ILE A 126 -6.61 4.82 7.83
C ILE A 126 -6.61 3.31 7.65
N MET A 127 -6.94 2.57 8.70
CA MET A 127 -7.11 1.12 8.66
C MET A 127 -8.31 0.62 9.47
N GLY A 128 -8.83 -0.54 9.11
CA GLY A 128 -9.84 -1.24 9.89
C GLY A 128 -9.26 -1.95 11.11
N ARG A 129 -10.09 -2.13 12.15
CA ARG A 129 -9.73 -2.87 13.38
C ARG A 129 -9.07 -4.22 13.12
N ASN A 130 -9.53 -4.98 12.12
CA ASN A 130 -9.01 -6.32 11.83
C ASN A 130 -7.58 -6.31 11.26
N LYS A 131 -7.12 -5.17 10.72
CA LYS A 131 -5.69 -4.97 10.39
C LYS A 131 -4.88 -4.71 11.66
N PHE A 132 -5.44 -3.97 12.61
CA PHE A 132 -4.76 -3.60 13.86
C PHE A 132 -4.74 -4.71 14.92
N ALA A 133 -5.81 -5.53 15.01
CA ALA A 133 -5.99 -6.49 16.10
C ALA A 133 -6.62 -7.81 15.65
N PRO A 134 -6.27 -8.94 16.32
CA PRO A 134 -6.75 -10.29 15.97
C PRO A 134 -8.19 -10.60 16.41
N LYS A 135 -8.77 -9.79 17.30
CA LYS A 135 -10.04 -10.12 17.98
C LYS A 135 -11.17 -9.19 17.54
N LEU A 136 -12.30 -9.82 17.22
CA LEU A 136 -13.60 -9.16 17.07
C LEU A 136 -14.22 -8.88 18.45
N GLY A 137 -14.94 -7.77 18.58
CA GLY A 137 -15.64 -7.38 19.81
C GLY A 137 -14.84 -6.46 20.75
N PRO A 138 -15.33 -6.22 21.98
CA PRO A 138 -14.73 -5.27 22.93
C PRO A 138 -13.26 -5.58 23.26
N TRP A 139 -12.49 -4.53 23.59
CA TRP A 139 -11.12 -4.72 24.09
C TRP A 139 -11.17 -5.48 25.43
N PRO A 140 -10.47 -6.62 25.59
CA PRO A 140 -10.44 -7.32 26.87
C PRO A 140 -9.67 -6.50 27.92
N ASN A 141 -8.67 -5.74 27.47
CA ASN A 141 -7.88 -4.76 28.20
C ASN A 141 -7.19 -3.83 27.18
N GLU A 142 -6.42 -2.84 27.65
CA GLU A 142 -5.69 -1.89 26.80
C GLU A 142 -4.24 -2.32 26.49
N GLU A 143 -3.87 -3.58 26.79
CA GLU A 143 -2.49 -4.08 26.63
C GLU A 143 -2.10 -4.36 25.18
N TRP A 144 -3.08 -4.62 24.29
CA TRP A 144 -2.78 -4.87 22.88
C TRP A 144 -2.33 -3.59 22.17
N ARG A 145 -1.11 -3.60 21.64
CA ARG A 145 -0.46 -2.43 20.99
C ARG A 145 -0.34 -2.54 19.46
N GLY A 146 -0.83 -3.63 18.87
CA GLY A 146 -0.68 -3.94 17.44
C GLY A 146 0.33 -5.05 17.17
N TRP A 147 0.50 -5.41 15.90
CA TRP A 147 1.34 -6.54 15.47
C TRP A 147 2.84 -6.23 15.37
N TRP A 148 3.20 -4.95 15.35
CA TRP A 148 4.50 -4.47 14.88
C TRP A 148 5.51 -4.15 16.00
N GLY A 149 5.32 -4.67 17.20
CA GLY A 149 6.16 -4.36 18.36
C GLY A 149 6.08 -2.87 18.74
N ASP A 150 7.17 -2.37 19.35
CA ASP A 150 7.20 -1.01 19.92
C ASP A 150 7.45 0.09 18.88
N ASN A 151 8.02 -0.26 17.72
CA ASN A 151 8.34 0.68 16.63
C ASN A 151 7.67 0.24 15.30
N PRO A 152 6.36 0.51 15.11
CA PRO A 152 5.65 0.14 13.90
C PRO A 152 6.17 0.88 12.66
N PRO A 153 6.09 0.28 11.47
CA PRO A 153 6.69 0.84 10.26
C PRO A 153 5.99 2.13 9.77
N PHE A 154 4.82 2.51 10.28
CA PHE A 154 4.02 3.58 9.69
C PHE A 154 4.66 4.97 9.78
N HIS A 155 5.37 5.26 10.88
CA HIS A 155 6.03 6.54 11.18
C HIS A 155 5.14 7.78 10.94
N THR A 156 3.83 7.60 11.07
CA THR A 156 2.77 8.58 10.80
C THR A 156 1.58 8.34 11.74
N PRO A 157 0.67 9.32 11.92
CA PRO A 157 -0.61 9.07 12.56
C PRO A 157 -1.45 8.05 11.77
N VAL A 158 -2.03 7.10 12.48
CA VAL A 158 -2.85 6.01 11.96
C VAL A 158 -4.22 6.04 12.62
N ILE A 159 -5.28 6.18 11.84
CA ILE A 159 -6.66 6.03 12.30
C ILE A 159 -7.06 4.55 12.20
N VAL A 160 -7.46 3.97 13.32
CA VAL A 160 -8.03 2.62 13.40
C VAL A 160 -9.54 2.74 13.53
N LEU A 161 -10.27 2.33 12.50
CA LEU A 161 -11.73 2.29 12.48
C LEU A 161 -12.27 1.13 13.32
N THR A 162 -13.08 1.44 14.33
CA THR A 162 -13.55 0.50 15.33
C THR A 162 -14.79 1.00 16.07
N HIS A 163 -15.76 0.13 16.33
CA HIS A 163 -16.90 0.42 17.23
C HIS A 163 -16.55 0.41 18.72
N HIS A 164 -15.28 0.18 19.05
CA HIS A 164 -14.77 0.30 20.42
C HIS A 164 -13.60 1.29 20.41
N PRO A 165 -13.88 2.60 20.46
CA PRO A 165 -12.86 3.62 20.67
C PRO A 165 -12.11 3.38 21.98
N ARG A 166 -10.86 3.84 22.02
CA ARG A 166 -10.00 3.85 23.22
C ARG A 166 -9.02 5.02 23.11
N PRO A 167 -8.32 5.40 24.21
CA PRO A 167 -7.34 6.48 24.15
C PRO A 167 -6.28 6.26 23.05
N PRO A 168 -5.76 7.34 22.43
CA PRO A 168 -4.69 7.23 21.46
C PRO A 168 -3.46 6.51 22.02
N LEU A 169 -2.78 5.77 21.15
CA LEU A 169 -1.62 4.97 21.50
C LEU A 169 -0.39 5.49 20.76
N GLU A 170 0.55 6.06 21.52
CA GLU A 170 1.85 6.50 21.01
C GLU A 170 2.85 5.33 20.99
N MET A 171 3.64 5.27 19.92
CA MET A 171 4.63 4.24 19.66
C MET A 171 6.00 4.88 19.37
N GLU A 172 7.06 4.08 19.45
CA GLU A 172 8.37 4.53 18.99
C GLU A 172 8.36 4.82 17.48
N GLY A 173 9.30 5.64 17.03
CA GLY A 173 9.41 6.01 15.61
C GLY A 173 8.31 6.92 15.07
N GLY A 174 7.46 7.50 15.93
CA GLY A 174 6.49 8.54 15.53
C GLY A 174 5.15 8.02 15.00
N THR A 175 4.89 6.71 15.10
CA THR A 175 3.55 6.16 14.87
C THR A 175 2.62 6.49 16.04
N SER A 176 1.43 7.02 15.76
CA SER A 176 0.37 7.19 16.76
C SER A 176 -0.93 6.57 16.26
N PHE A 177 -1.56 5.68 17.04
CA PHE A 177 -2.85 5.09 16.68
C PHE A 177 -4.01 5.85 17.33
N HIS A 178 -4.99 6.26 16.52
CA HIS A 178 -6.20 6.97 16.91
C HIS A 178 -7.41 6.06 16.65
N PHE A 179 -8.21 5.75 17.66
CA PHE A 179 -9.31 4.77 17.55
C PHE A 179 -10.66 5.46 17.38
N LEU A 180 -11.24 5.36 16.19
CA LEU A 180 -12.45 6.11 15.81
C LEU A 180 -13.60 5.16 15.45
N ASP A 181 -14.79 5.46 15.98
CA ASP A 181 -16.06 4.90 15.51
C ASP A 181 -16.68 5.91 14.54
N ALA A 182 -16.30 5.82 13.27
CA ALA A 182 -16.62 6.81 12.25
C ALA A 182 -16.83 6.15 10.88
N GLY A 183 -17.64 6.79 10.05
CA GLY A 183 -17.78 6.43 8.64
C GLY A 183 -16.59 6.90 7.79
N PRO A 184 -16.48 6.47 6.52
CA PRO A 184 -15.34 6.79 5.65
C PRO A 184 -15.05 8.28 5.49
N ALA A 185 -16.08 9.11 5.27
CA ALA A 185 -15.92 10.55 5.06
C ALA A 185 -15.40 11.26 6.32
N GLU A 186 -15.99 10.96 7.49
CA GLU A 186 -15.57 11.55 8.77
C GLU A 186 -14.14 11.14 9.14
N ALA A 187 -13.80 9.86 8.96
CA ALA A 187 -12.45 9.37 9.18
C ALA A 187 -11.43 10.02 8.22
N LEU A 188 -11.83 10.27 6.97
CA LEU A 188 -10.98 10.95 6.00
C LEU A 188 -10.72 12.40 6.40
N GLU A 189 -11.75 13.14 6.83
CA GLU A 189 -11.56 14.51 7.33
C GLU A 189 -10.57 14.54 8.50
N LYS A 190 -10.72 13.59 9.44
CA LYS A 190 -9.75 13.50 10.54
C LYS A 190 -8.34 13.17 10.06
N ALA A 191 -8.19 12.28 9.08
CA ALA A 191 -6.89 11.95 8.51
C ALA A 191 -6.27 13.14 7.79
N ARG A 192 -7.06 13.98 7.10
CA ARG A 192 -6.56 15.21 6.44
C ARG A 192 -5.95 16.19 7.43
N GLU A 193 -6.59 16.38 8.58
CA GLU A 193 -6.03 17.20 9.67
C GLU A 193 -4.66 16.67 10.13
N LEU A 194 -4.58 15.35 10.36
CA LEU A 194 -3.36 14.69 10.84
C LEU A 194 -2.24 14.67 9.79
N ALA A 195 -2.60 14.56 8.50
CA ALA A 195 -1.65 14.45 7.40
C ALA A 195 -0.91 15.75 7.09
N LYS A 196 -1.41 16.91 7.57
CA LYS A 196 -0.77 18.22 7.39
C LYS A 196 -0.45 18.54 5.92
N GLY A 197 -1.41 18.28 5.04
CA GLY A 197 -1.30 18.54 3.60
C GLY A 197 -0.61 17.44 2.78
N ARG A 198 -0.10 16.38 3.42
CA ARG A 198 0.42 15.18 2.74
C ARG A 198 -0.70 14.20 2.36
N ASP A 199 -0.40 13.24 1.49
CA ASP A 199 -1.37 12.24 1.02
C ASP A 199 -1.83 11.33 2.18
N ILE A 200 -3.04 10.75 2.06
CA ILE A 200 -3.63 9.84 3.04
C ILE A 200 -3.65 8.43 2.46
N ARG A 201 -3.14 7.45 3.22
CA ARG A 201 -3.18 6.04 2.84
C ARG A 201 -4.41 5.34 3.42
N ILE A 202 -5.17 4.63 2.60
CA ILE A 202 -6.14 3.62 3.07
C ILE A 202 -5.41 2.29 3.12
N GLY A 203 -4.94 1.92 4.31
CA GLY A 203 -4.07 0.77 4.51
C GLY A 203 -4.75 -0.60 4.49
N GLY A 204 -6.08 -0.65 4.44
CA GLY A 204 -6.85 -1.89 4.51
C GLY A 204 -7.52 -2.13 5.87
N GLY A 205 -8.15 -3.27 6.13
CA GLY A 205 -8.26 -4.44 5.26
C GLY A 205 -9.23 -4.28 4.08
N ALA A 206 -9.59 -5.40 3.46
CA ALA A 206 -10.41 -5.45 2.25
C ALA A 206 -11.74 -4.68 2.42
N SER A 207 -12.44 -4.85 3.54
CA SER A 207 -13.69 -4.15 3.85
C SER A 207 -13.49 -2.65 3.99
N THR A 208 -12.40 -2.20 4.63
CA THR A 208 -12.12 -0.76 4.76
C THR A 208 -11.90 -0.14 3.39
N ILE A 209 -11.08 -0.74 2.53
CA ILE A 209 -10.87 -0.24 1.17
C ILE A 209 -12.19 -0.24 0.40
N ARG A 210 -12.98 -1.31 0.48
CA ARG A 210 -14.29 -1.40 -0.17
C ARG A 210 -15.25 -0.30 0.29
N GLN A 211 -15.31 0.00 1.57
CA GLN A 211 -16.15 1.08 2.10
C GLN A 211 -15.73 2.46 1.55
N PHE A 212 -14.42 2.73 1.45
CA PHE A 212 -13.92 3.96 0.86
C PHE A 212 -14.14 4.03 -0.65
N LEU A 213 -14.11 2.90 -1.36
CA LEU A 213 -14.49 2.83 -2.78
C LEU A 213 -15.97 3.08 -2.99
N GLN A 214 -16.84 2.52 -2.14
CA GLN A 214 -18.29 2.73 -2.20
C GLN A 214 -18.67 4.18 -1.87
N ALA A 215 -17.93 4.83 -0.97
CA ALA A 215 -18.08 6.25 -0.66
C ALA A 215 -17.47 7.19 -1.73
N ASP A 216 -16.87 6.64 -2.78
CA ASP A 216 -16.18 7.38 -3.84
C ASP A 216 -15.13 8.35 -3.29
N LEU A 217 -14.26 7.88 -2.38
CA LEU A 217 -13.25 8.70 -1.72
C LEU A 217 -11.81 8.43 -2.16
N ILE A 218 -11.54 7.40 -2.96
CA ILE A 218 -10.18 7.01 -3.34
C ILE A 218 -9.77 7.65 -4.67
N ASP A 219 -8.57 8.24 -4.72
CA ASP A 219 -8.01 8.89 -5.91
C ASP A 219 -7.08 7.96 -6.69
N GLU A 220 -6.31 7.12 -5.98
CA GLU A 220 -5.33 6.21 -6.57
C GLU A 220 -5.32 4.87 -5.82
N MET A 221 -5.23 3.76 -6.53
CA MET A 221 -5.02 2.45 -5.91
C MET A 221 -3.94 1.66 -6.61
N HIS A 222 -3.09 1.02 -5.82
CA HIS A 222 -2.21 -0.04 -6.28
C HIS A 222 -2.61 -1.34 -5.59
N ILE A 223 -3.06 -2.29 -6.41
CA ILE A 223 -3.51 -3.62 -6.00
C ILE A 223 -2.57 -4.66 -6.61
N VAL A 224 -2.12 -5.63 -5.83
CA VAL A 224 -1.24 -6.70 -6.30
C VAL A 224 -2.04 -7.99 -6.38
N VAL A 225 -2.23 -8.52 -7.59
CA VAL A 225 -2.87 -9.82 -7.80
C VAL A 225 -1.82 -10.91 -7.68
N VAL A 226 -1.88 -11.66 -6.59
CA VAL A 226 -0.97 -12.77 -6.27
C VAL A 226 -1.51 -14.06 -6.91
N PRO A 227 -0.68 -14.89 -7.56
CA PRO A 227 -1.11 -16.04 -8.36
C PRO A 227 -1.53 -17.26 -7.51
N ILE A 228 -2.40 -17.04 -6.53
CA ILE A 228 -2.97 -18.06 -5.65
C ILE A 228 -4.49 -17.97 -5.68
N VAL A 229 -5.16 -19.05 -5.28
CA VAL A 229 -6.62 -19.09 -5.04
C VAL A 229 -6.84 -19.43 -3.57
N LEU A 230 -7.64 -18.62 -2.87
CA LEU A 230 -7.95 -18.83 -1.45
C LEU A 230 -9.32 -19.49 -1.24
N GLY A 231 -10.28 -19.23 -2.12
CA GLY A 231 -11.64 -19.78 -2.12
C GLY A 231 -12.55 -19.18 -1.06
N ARG A 232 -12.02 -18.60 0.02
CA ARG A 232 -12.79 -18.01 1.12
C ARG A 232 -11.96 -17.00 1.92
N GLY A 233 -12.64 -16.14 2.68
CA GLY A 233 -12.04 -15.05 3.43
C GLY A 233 -12.72 -13.72 3.14
N GLU A 234 -11.98 -12.62 3.26
CA GLU A 234 -12.54 -11.29 3.00
C GLU A 234 -12.17 -10.81 1.59
N ARG A 235 -13.19 -10.67 0.74
CA ARG A 235 -13.05 -10.34 -0.68
C ARG A 235 -13.11 -8.84 -0.90
N LEU A 236 -12.17 -8.30 -1.68
CA LEU A 236 -12.11 -6.87 -1.99
C LEU A 236 -13.23 -6.44 -2.95
N TRP A 237 -13.50 -7.26 -3.98
CA TRP A 237 -14.26 -6.85 -5.16
C TRP A 237 -15.79 -6.92 -5.06
N ASP A 238 -16.36 -7.31 -3.91
CA ASP A 238 -17.82 -7.42 -3.81
C ASP A 238 -18.51 -6.06 -3.89
N GLY A 239 -19.57 -5.95 -4.71
CA GLY A 239 -20.39 -4.74 -4.80
C GLY A 239 -19.63 -3.52 -5.32
N LEU A 240 -18.67 -3.73 -6.23
CA LEU A 240 -17.84 -2.72 -6.88
C LEU A 240 -17.95 -2.79 -8.41
N GLU A 241 -19.14 -3.12 -8.92
CA GLU A 241 -19.43 -3.13 -10.34
C GLU A 241 -19.07 -1.79 -11.00
N GLU A 242 -18.67 -1.83 -12.27
CA GLU A 242 -18.31 -0.66 -13.08
C GLU A 242 -17.10 0.15 -12.57
N LEU A 243 -16.23 -0.44 -11.74
CA LEU A 243 -15.01 0.20 -11.25
C LEU A 243 -14.14 0.75 -12.41
N GLU A 244 -14.13 0.07 -13.56
CA GLU A 244 -13.40 0.48 -14.76
C GLU A 244 -13.94 1.77 -15.43
N GLN A 245 -15.18 2.15 -15.13
CA GLN A 245 -15.76 3.42 -15.56
C GLN A 245 -15.30 4.58 -14.68
N ARG A 246 -14.89 4.31 -13.43
CA ARG A 246 -14.44 5.31 -12.45
C ARG A 246 -12.93 5.53 -12.48
N PHE A 247 -12.18 4.53 -12.94
CA PHE A 247 -10.72 4.55 -12.93
C PHE A 247 -10.12 4.30 -14.31
N ARG A 248 -8.99 4.95 -14.60
CA ARG A 248 -8.02 4.47 -15.60
C ARG A 248 -7.20 3.37 -14.95
N ILE A 249 -7.05 2.23 -15.62
CA ILE A 249 -6.38 1.04 -15.06
C ILE A 249 -5.19 0.69 -15.94
N GLU A 250 -4.03 0.48 -15.32
CA GLU A 250 -2.84 -0.09 -15.94
C GLU A 250 -2.36 -1.31 -15.16
N SER A 251 -1.68 -2.23 -15.84
CA SER A 251 -1.17 -3.46 -15.24
C SER A 251 0.27 -3.72 -15.66
N VAL A 252 1.10 -4.14 -14.70
CA VAL A 252 2.48 -4.58 -14.91
C VAL A 252 2.66 -5.95 -14.28
N THR A 253 3.16 -6.92 -15.05
CA THR A 253 3.55 -8.24 -14.54
C THR A 253 4.99 -8.19 -14.02
N SER A 254 5.27 -8.78 -12.87
CA SER A 254 6.64 -8.91 -12.36
C SER A 254 7.18 -10.34 -12.50
N PRO A 255 8.51 -10.55 -12.48
CA PRO A 255 9.11 -11.89 -12.52
C PRO A 255 8.72 -12.81 -11.35
N SER A 256 8.25 -12.29 -10.22
CA SER A 256 7.71 -13.10 -9.12
C SER A 256 6.35 -13.72 -9.44
N GLY A 257 5.74 -13.35 -10.57
CA GLY A 257 4.48 -13.91 -11.05
C GLY A 257 3.24 -13.14 -10.60
N VAL A 258 3.41 -12.04 -9.85
CA VAL A 258 2.29 -11.16 -9.49
C VAL A 258 1.98 -10.15 -10.60
N ILE A 259 0.76 -9.60 -10.55
CA ILE A 259 0.31 -8.51 -11.40
C ILE A 259 0.08 -7.28 -10.53
N HIS A 260 0.86 -6.22 -10.75
CA HIS A 260 0.63 -4.91 -10.16
C HIS A 260 -0.41 -4.18 -11.00
N MET A 261 -1.58 -3.91 -10.43
CA MET A 261 -2.63 -3.12 -11.04
C MET A 261 -2.66 -1.74 -10.41
N THR A 262 -2.55 -0.69 -11.22
CA THR A 262 -2.67 0.70 -10.77
C THR A 262 -3.92 1.33 -11.33
N PHE A 263 -4.68 1.99 -10.47
CA PHE A 263 -5.94 2.64 -10.75
C PHE A 263 -5.78 4.13 -10.45
N TRP A 264 -6.15 5.00 -11.39
CA TRP A 264 -6.24 6.45 -11.16
C TRP A 264 -7.66 6.92 -11.45
N ARG A 265 -8.25 7.64 -10.51
CA ARG A 265 -9.59 8.20 -10.66
C ARG A 265 -9.65 9.03 -11.96
N ARG A 266 -10.71 8.83 -12.74
CA ARG A 266 -11.02 9.66 -13.90
C ARG A 266 -11.54 11.02 -13.42
N GLY A 267 -11.01 12.10 -14.00
CA GLY A 267 -11.49 13.46 -13.76
C GLY A 267 -12.77 13.78 -14.53
#